data_AF-A0A9W8WJT1-F1
#
_entry.id   AF-A0A9W8WJT1-F1
#
_cell.length_a   1.000
_cell.length_b   1.000
_cell.length_c   1.000
_cell.angle_alpha   90.00
_cell.angle_beta   90.00
_cell.angle_gamma   90.00
#
_symmetry.space_group_name_H-M   'P 1'
#
loop_
_entity.id
_entity.type
_entity.pdbx_description
1 polymer ?
#
loop_
_entity_poly.entity_id
_entity_poly.type
_entity_poly.pdbx_seq_one_letter_code
_entity_poly.pdbx_strand_id
1 'polypeptide(L)'
;MGSESDPPDPSPVSLIGNLFNAILDSCVVSYQKSTSNEQSRRLRSEAERFFLWGDGVSATGGQLDKALDTSSELYQTALSALYELGKVVHDGLTKVVALEGVAGPVAGSHELQLLLEDVSVTLDTSNAIEDSESLSDGENGPYSLEDVLDDMATYIDCLMDLSLALEDALAHPKSVRFKPTVIEPIVIEPTDIELNHVRPAVGDSVVSSHQGIDVPELSSPAYGDAISLGIDDSGLPSFQATMYDPYPSYWYQVLTRPLELYSTVLPRSA
;
A
#
# COMPACT_ATOMS: atom_id res chain seq x y z
N MET A 1 0.28 40.82 29.04
CA MET A 1 0.60 39.37 29.06
C MET A 1 0.20 38.83 27.70
N GLY A 2 1.13 38.82 26.75
CA GLY A 2 0.92 38.25 25.43
C GLY A 2 1.38 36.80 25.49
N SER A 3 0.48 35.87 25.15
CA SER A 3 0.85 34.47 24.97
C SER A 3 1.69 34.39 23.70
N GLU A 4 2.98 34.15 23.90
CA GLU A 4 3.93 33.80 22.84
C GLU A 4 3.48 32.44 22.31
N SER A 5 2.82 32.44 21.15
CA SER A 5 2.48 31.21 20.45
C SER A 5 3.77 30.65 19.88
N ASP A 6 4.28 29.58 20.50
CA ASP A 6 5.36 28.80 19.92
C ASP A 6 5.04 28.44 18.47
N PRO A 7 6.03 28.51 17.55
CA PRO A 7 5.83 28.08 16.18
C PRO A 7 5.39 26.60 16.19
N PRO A 8 4.41 26.20 15.36
CA PRO A 8 4.04 24.81 15.24
C PRO A 8 5.29 24.02 14.85
N ASP A 9 5.68 23.06 15.68
CA ASP A 9 6.75 22.12 15.36
C ASP A 9 6.48 21.56 13.95
N PRO A 10 7.50 21.51 13.07
CA PRO A 10 7.33 20.88 11.77
C PRO A 10 6.90 19.44 12.04
N SER A 11 5.67 19.11 11.66
CA SER A 11 5.13 17.77 11.86
C SER A 11 6.11 16.78 11.24
N PRO A 12 6.45 15.68 11.94
CA PRO A 12 7.29 14.65 11.37
C PRO A 12 6.71 14.26 10.01
N VAL A 13 7.56 14.33 9.00
CA VAL A 13 7.23 13.99 7.61
C VAL A 13 6.66 12.56 7.61
N SER A 14 5.39 12.42 7.23
CA SER A 14 4.69 11.12 7.19
C SER A 14 5.17 10.38 5.95
N LEU A 15 6.05 9.39 6.15
CA LEU A 15 6.65 8.62 5.07
C LEU A 15 5.57 7.82 4.33
N ILE A 16 4.67 7.17 5.07
CA ILE A 16 3.58 6.38 4.50
C ILE A 16 2.62 7.28 3.71
N GLY A 17 2.21 8.40 4.28
CA GLY A 17 1.30 9.34 3.62
C GLY A 17 1.90 9.97 2.36
N ASN A 18 3.19 10.29 2.38
CA ASN A 18 3.88 10.81 1.20
C ASN A 18 3.98 9.76 0.10
N LEU A 19 4.37 8.53 0.46
CA LEU A 19 4.43 7.42 -0.50
C LEU A 19 3.06 7.14 -1.12
N PHE A 20 2.01 7.09 -0.29
CA PHE A 20 0.63 6.94 -0.75
C PHE A 20 0.24 8.00 -1.80
N ASN A 21 0.48 9.28 -1.50
CA ASN A 21 0.15 10.37 -2.41
C ASN A 21 0.93 10.26 -3.73
N ALA A 22 2.24 10.00 -3.66
CA ALA A 22 3.08 9.88 -4.85
C ALA A 22 2.67 8.71 -5.76
N ILE A 23 2.24 7.59 -5.18
CA ILE A 23 1.67 6.44 -5.92
C ILE A 23 0.37 6.85 -6.62
N LEU A 24 -0.56 7.51 -5.92
CA LEU A 24 -1.80 7.99 -6.51
C LEU A 24 -1.58 9.00 -7.64
N ASP A 25 -0.71 9.99 -7.41
CA ASP A 25 -0.30 10.97 -8.41
C ASP A 25 0.22 10.28 -9.68
N SER A 26 1.06 9.26 -9.50
CA SER A 26 1.62 8.49 -10.61
C SER A 26 0.55 7.72 -11.38
N CYS A 27 -0.41 7.09 -10.69
CA CYS A 27 -1.54 6.41 -11.32
C CYS A 27 -2.39 7.39 -12.15
N VAL A 28 -2.65 8.57 -11.59
CA VAL A 28 -3.46 9.60 -12.23
C VAL A 28 -2.83 10.16 -13.49
N VAL A 29 -1.55 10.51 -13.41
CA VAL A 29 -0.81 10.97 -14.58
C VAL A 29 -0.78 9.90 -15.66
N SER A 30 -0.72 8.62 -15.28
CA SER A 30 -0.61 7.50 -16.21
C SER A 30 -1.90 7.22 -16.97
N TYR A 31 -3.06 7.12 -16.30
CA TYR A 31 -4.32 6.90 -17.03
C TYR A 31 -4.75 8.13 -17.84
N GLN A 32 -4.32 9.35 -17.49
CA GLN A 32 -4.56 10.54 -18.31
C GLN A 32 -3.79 10.51 -19.64
N LYS A 33 -2.67 9.77 -19.68
CA LYS A 33 -1.82 9.65 -20.87
C LYS A 33 -2.12 8.40 -21.70
N SER A 34 -2.71 7.38 -21.07
CA SER A 34 -3.00 6.12 -21.74
C SER A 34 -4.04 6.29 -22.85
N THR A 35 -3.78 5.64 -23.99
CA THR A 35 -4.66 5.69 -25.17
C THR A 35 -5.72 4.58 -25.17
N SER A 36 -5.51 3.54 -24.35
CA SER A 36 -6.37 2.36 -24.25
C SER A 36 -7.50 2.60 -23.25
N ASN A 37 -8.75 2.68 -23.74
CA ASN A 37 -9.91 2.99 -22.89
C ASN A 37 -10.16 1.92 -21.82
N GLU A 38 -9.96 0.63 -22.14
CA GLU A 38 -10.21 -0.45 -21.17
C GLU A 38 -9.16 -0.50 -20.07
N GLN A 39 -7.88 -0.48 -20.43
CA GLN A 39 -6.79 -0.50 -19.44
C GLN A 39 -6.77 0.80 -18.62
N SER A 40 -7.12 1.94 -19.21
CA SER A 40 -7.30 3.20 -18.47
C SER A 40 -8.43 3.11 -17.45
N ARG A 41 -9.55 2.48 -17.81
CA ARG A 41 -10.67 2.24 -16.88
C ARG A 41 -10.25 1.32 -15.75
N ARG A 42 -9.53 0.25 -16.05
CA ARG A 42 -9.02 -0.68 -15.04
C ARG A 42 -8.02 -0.01 -14.10
N LEU A 43 -7.02 0.71 -14.64
CA LEU A 43 -6.07 1.49 -13.83
C LEU A 43 -6.78 2.51 -12.92
N ARG A 44 -7.80 3.20 -13.46
CA ARG A 44 -8.61 4.12 -12.68
C ARG A 44 -9.38 3.42 -11.57
N SER A 45 -9.99 2.27 -11.86
CA SER A 45 -10.70 1.45 -10.85
C SER A 45 -9.76 1.07 -9.70
N GLU A 46 -8.55 0.58 -10.01
CA GLU A 46 -7.58 0.24 -8.98
C GLU A 46 -7.08 1.47 -8.20
N ALA A 47 -6.84 2.60 -8.89
CA ALA A 47 -6.49 3.85 -8.22
C ALA A 47 -7.61 4.37 -7.30
N GLU A 48 -8.88 4.21 -7.69
CA GLU A 48 -10.04 4.55 -6.85
C GLU A 48 -10.11 3.64 -5.61
N ARG A 49 -9.91 2.33 -5.77
CA ARG A 49 -9.84 1.39 -4.63
C ARG A 49 -8.73 1.75 -3.67
N PHE A 50 -7.53 2.01 -4.20
CA PHE A 50 -6.38 2.43 -3.39
C PHE A 50 -6.63 3.78 -2.69
N PHE A 51 -7.25 4.74 -3.37
CA PHE A 51 -7.65 6.00 -2.77
C PHE A 51 -8.62 5.81 -1.60
N LEU A 52 -9.67 5.00 -1.79
CA LEU A 52 -10.67 4.71 -0.76
C LEU A 52 -10.05 4.02 0.45
N TRP A 53 -9.11 3.10 0.22
CA TRP A 53 -8.33 2.50 1.30
C TRP A 53 -7.61 3.58 2.11
N GLY A 54 -6.83 4.44 1.44
CA GLY A 54 -6.04 5.47 2.10
C GLY A 54 -6.89 6.52 2.81
N ASP A 55 -8.06 6.87 2.27
CA ASP A 55 -9.05 7.73 2.94
C ASP A 55 -9.57 7.07 4.22
N GLY A 56 -9.98 5.79 4.13
CA GLY A 56 -10.49 5.00 5.27
C GLY A 56 -9.50 4.90 6.43
N VAL A 57 -8.20 4.80 6.14
CA VAL A 57 -7.14 4.73 7.17
C VAL A 57 -6.45 6.07 7.43
N SER A 58 -6.94 7.17 6.84
CA SER A 58 -6.37 8.52 6.99
C SER A 58 -4.87 8.61 6.65
N ALA A 59 -4.47 8.01 5.53
CA ALA A 59 -3.08 7.98 5.06
C ALA A 59 -2.56 9.39 4.72
N THR A 60 -3.38 10.26 4.11
CA THR A 60 -2.96 11.57 3.59
C THR A 60 -2.65 12.61 4.68
N GLY A 61 -3.27 12.51 5.86
CA GLY A 61 -3.08 13.45 6.96
C GLY A 61 -2.00 13.02 7.96
N GLY A 62 -1.27 11.95 7.66
CA GLY A 62 -0.25 11.38 8.54
C GLY A 62 -0.80 10.85 9.87
N GLN A 63 -2.13 10.67 10.00
CA GLN A 63 -2.72 10.00 11.16
C GLN A 63 -2.32 8.52 11.18
N LEU A 64 -2.24 7.89 10.01
CA LEU A 64 -1.80 6.51 9.87
C LEU A 64 -0.40 6.29 10.47
N ASP A 65 0.59 7.10 10.08
CA ASP A 65 1.96 7.01 10.64
C ASP A 65 1.96 7.15 12.16
N LYS A 66 1.17 8.08 12.71
CA LYS A 66 1.07 8.28 14.17
C LYS A 66 0.43 7.11 14.90
N ALA A 67 -0.57 6.46 14.30
CA ALA A 67 -1.19 5.26 14.88
C ALA A 67 -0.21 4.08 14.87
N LEU A 68 0.54 3.96 13.78
CA LEU A 68 1.52 2.90 13.56
C LEU A 68 2.80 3.05 14.38
N ASP A 69 3.10 4.24 14.91
CA ASP A 69 4.22 4.46 15.84
C ASP A 69 4.17 3.54 17.08
N THR A 70 2.98 3.02 17.41
CA THR A 70 2.78 2.07 18.52
C THR A 70 3.04 0.60 18.18
N SER A 71 3.15 0.26 16.88
CA SER A 71 3.28 -1.11 16.39
C SER A 71 4.27 -1.16 15.23
N SER A 72 5.54 -1.43 15.54
CA SER A 72 6.61 -1.50 14.53
C SER A 72 6.36 -2.58 13.49
N GLU A 73 5.80 -3.73 13.87
CA GLU A 73 5.47 -4.81 12.92
C GLU A 73 4.43 -4.35 11.91
N LEU A 74 3.31 -3.78 12.37
CA LEU A 74 2.24 -3.29 11.50
C LEU A 74 2.71 -2.11 10.64
N TYR A 75 3.56 -1.24 11.18
CA TYR A 75 4.23 -0.19 10.41
C TYR A 75 5.05 -0.77 9.25
N GLN A 76 5.91 -1.74 9.54
CA GLN A 76 6.77 -2.39 8.55
C GLN A 76 5.95 -3.14 7.50
N THR A 77 4.88 -3.84 7.90
CA THR A 77 4.01 -4.55 6.96
C THR A 77 3.29 -3.59 6.01
N ALA A 78 2.70 -2.51 6.55
CA ALA A 78 2.02 -1.50 5.74
C ALA A 78 3.01 -0.78 4.80
N LEU A 79 4.18 -0.41 5.30
CA LEU A 79 5.22 0.25 4.53
C LEU A 79 5.77 -0.66 3.41
N SER A 80 5.98 -1.95 3.70
CA SER A 80 6.44 -2.93 2.70
C SER A 80 5.42 -3.14 1.59
N ALA A 81 4.14 -3.26 1.93
CA ALA A 81 3.08 -3.41 0.92
C ALA A 81 2.98 -2.18 0.01
N LEU A 82 3.05 -0.97 0.58
CA LEU A 82 3.09 0.28 -0.19
C LEU A 82 4.35 0.42 -1.04
N TYR A 83 5.50 -0.01 -0.52
CA TYR A 83 6.77 0.02 -1.23
C TYR A 83 6.73 -0.85 -2.49
N GLU A 84 6.26 -2.09 -2.36
CA GLU A 84 6.13 -3.00 -3.50
C GLU A 84 5.08 -2.51 -4.50
N LEU A 85 3.93 -2.00 -4.04
CA LEU A 85 2.95 -1.34 -4.93
C LEU A 85 3.58 -0.15 -5.67
N GLY A 86 4.35 0.67 -4.98
CA GLY A 86 5.03 1.81 -5.56
C GLY A 86 6.06 1.42 -6.62
N LYS A 87 6.79 0.31 -6.43
CA LYS A 87 7.68 -0.26 -7.46
C LYS A 87 6.91 -0.71 -8.70
N VAL A 88 5.81 -1.43 -8.51
CA VAL A 88 4.95 -1.87 -9.64
C VAL A 88 4.45 -0.67 -10.43
N VAL A 89 3.95 0.36 -9.73
CA VAL A 89 3.47 1.60 -10.35
C VAL A 89 4.60 2.35 -11.06
N HIS A 90 5.74 2.53 -10.41
CA HIS A 90 6.89 3.24 -10.97
C HIS A 90 7.44 2.54 -12.21
N ASP A 91 7.76 1.24 -12.11
CA ASP A 91 8.42 0.49 -13.18
C ASP A 91 7.43 0.13 -14.28
N GLY A 92 6.24 -0.31 -13.91
CA GLY A 92 5.19 -0.74 -14.84
C GLY A 92 4.68 0.42 -15.69
N LEU A 93 4.26 1.52 -15.07
CA LEU A 93 3.65 2.63 -15.80
C LEU A 93 4.68 3.41 -16.62
N THR A 94 5.93 3.53 -16.15
CA THR A 94 7.00 4.17 -16.93
C THR A 94 7.31 3.38 -18.21
N LYS A 95 7.34 2.04 -18.14
CA LYS A 95 7.56 1.19 -19.32
C LYS A 95 6.43 1.31 -20.33
N VAL A 96 5.18 1.34 -19.86
CA VAL A 96 3.99 1.45 -20.71
C VAL A 96 3.93 2.79 -21.42
N VAL A 97 4.19 3.89 -20.72
CA VAL A 97 4.22 5.24 -21.33
C VAL A 97 5.36 5.34 -22.37
N ALA A 98 6.50 4.71 -22.11
CA ALA A 98 7.61 4.66 -23.07
C ALA A 98 7.24 3.86 -24.34
N LEU A 99 6.49 2.78 -24.21
CA LEU A 99 6.00 1.95 -25.33
C LEU A 99 4.97 2.70 -26.19
N GLU A 100 4.14 3.55 -25.61
CA GLU A 100 3.16 4.37 -26.35
C GLU A 100 3.81 5.54 -27.13
N GLY A 101 5.14 5.73 -27.03
CA GLY A 101 5.87 6.74 -27.81
C GLY A 101 5.59 8.19 -27.41
N VAL A 102 4.96 8.40 -26.24
CA VAL A 102 4.71 9.74 -25.69
C VAL A 102 6.02 10.31 -25.16
N ALA A 103 6.73 11.05 -26.01
CA ALA A 103 8.00 11.67 -25.68
C ALA A 103 7.80 12.81 -24.66
N GLY A 104 7.94 12.51 -23.37
CA GLY A 104 8.02 13.51 -22.32
C GLY A 104 8.27 12.88 -20.94
N PRO A 105 9.08 13.51 -20.07
CA PRO A 105 9.24 13.03 -18.70
C PRO A 105 7.87 12.96 -18.02
N VAL A 106 7.58 11.82 -17.40
CA VAL A 106 6.37 11.65 -16.61
C VAL A 106 6.56 12.45 -15.33
N ALA A 107 6.08 13.71 -15.34
CA ALA A 107 5.98 14.51 -14.12
C ALA A 107 5.25 13.70 -13.05
N GLY A 108 5.90 13.46 -11.90
CA GLY A 108 5.43 12.57 -10.82
C GLY A 108 6.34 11.36 -10.57
N SER A 109 6.98 10.79 -11.61
CA SER A 109 7.83 9.58 -11.45
C SER A 109 9.08 9.84 -10.61
N HIS A 110 9.69 11.03 -10.69
CA HIS A 110 10.90 11.35 -9.93
C HIS A 110 10.64 11.46 -8.42
N GLU A 111 9.49 11.97 -8.01
CA GLU A 111 9.14 12.07 -6.58
C GLU A 111 8.88 10.69 -5.98
N LEU A 112 8.10 9.86 -6.69
CA LEU A 112 7.90 8.47 -6.31
C LEU A 112 9.23 7.71 -6.24
N GLN A 113 10.15 7.90 -7.19
CA GLN A 113 11.47 7.28 -7.16
C GLN A 113 12.25 7.66 -5.90
N LEU A 114 12.33 8.94 -5.56
CA LEU A 114 13.05 9.40 -4.36
C LEU A 114 12.44 8.82 -3.08
N LEU A 115 11.11 8.75 -3.00
CA LEU A 115 10.42 8.14 -1.86
C LEU A 115 10.69 6.64 -1.77
N LEU A 116 10.70 5.93 -2.90
CA LEU A 116 11.05 4.51 -2.92
C LEU A 116 12.49 4.27 -2.44
N GLU A 117 13.44 5.12 -2.82
CA GLU A 117 14.82 5.05 -2.34
C GLU A 117 14.92 5.30 -0.81
N ASP A 118 14.15 6.24 -0.27
CA ASP A 118 14.13 6.52 1.18
C ASP A 118 13.48 5.36 1.97
N VAL A 119 12.39 4.81 1.42
CA VAL A 119 11.67 3.69 2.01
C VAL A 119 12.52 2.42 1.98
N SER A 120 13.26 2.16 0.90
CA SER A 120 14.14 0.98 0.83
C SER A 120 15.22 1.03 1.92
N VAL A 121 15.84 2.19 2.14
CA VAL A 121 16.81 2.38 3.24
C VAL A 121 16.16 2.13 4.60
N THR A 122 14.92 2.59 4.79
CA THR A 122 14.16 2.40 6.03
C THR A 122 13.83 0.91 6.28
N LEU A 123 13.42 0.18 5.24
CA LEU A 123 13.13 -1.25 5.31
C LEU A 123 14.40 -2.09 5.52
N ASP A 124 15.48 -1.77 4.80
CA ASP A 124 16.79 -2.45 4.91
C ASP A 124 17.40 -2.27 6.30
N THR A 125 17.23 -1.09 6.91
CA THR A 125 17.68 -0.84 8.29
C THR A 125 16.93 -1.71 9.30
N SER A 126 15.69 -2.11 8.99
CA SER A 126 14.89 -3.01 9.82
C SER A 126 15.26 -4.49 9.63
N ASN A 127 15.81 -4.85 8.47
CA ASN A 127 16.13 -6.23 8.07
C ASN A 127 17.62 -6.58 8.21
N ALA A 128 18.37 -5.93 9.11
CA ALA A 128 19.79 -6.23 9.36
C ALA A 128 20.05 -7.65 9.95
N ILE A 129 19.06 -8.55 9.94
CA ILE A 129 19.16 -9.96 10.24
C ILE A 129 18.37 -10.71 9.16
N GLU A 130 19.08 -11.50 8.35
CA GLU A 130 18.62 -12.38 7.26
C GLU A 130 18.66 -11.80 5.83
N ASP A 131 19.80 -12.10 5.18
CA ASP A 131 19.98 -12.21 3.73
C ASP A 131 18.75 -12.87 3.09
N SER A 132 17.93 -12.07 2.39
CA SER A 132 16.90 -12.61 1.50
C SER A 132 17.39 -12.52 0.08
N GLU A 133 17.86 -13.68 -0.37
CA GLU A 133 18.23 -14.01 -1.73
C GLU A 133 17.09 -13.63 -2.68
N SER A 134 17.31 -12.58 -3.47
CA SER A 134 16.39 -12.15 -4.51
C SER A 134 16.30 -13.24 -5.58
N LEU A 135 15.26 -14.07 -5.49
CA LEU A 135 14.85 -14.99 -6.56
C LEU A 135 14.21 -14.19 -7.69
N SER A 136 15.08 -13.51 -8.45
CA SER A 136 14.74 -12.92 -9.74
C SER A 136 14.60 -14.05 -10.75
N ASP A 137 13.42 -14.66 -10.81
CA ASP A 137 13.04 -15.55 -11.90
C ASP A 137 12.73 -14.66 -13.12
N GLY A 138 13.78 -14.38 -13.90
CA GLY A 138 13.74 -13.54 -15.08
C GLY A 138 13.01 -14.21 -16.23
N GLU A 139 11.68 -14.29 -16.14
CA GLU A 139 10.82 -14.51 -17.29
C GLU A 139 10.89 -13.26 -18.18
N ASN A 140 11.82 -13.27 -19.14
CA ASN A 140 12.05 -12.21 -20.13
C ASN A 140 10.92 -12.15 -21.18
N GLY A 141 9.67 -12.18 -20.74
CA GLY A 141 8.50 -11.80 -21.54
C GLY A 141 8.32 -10.28 -21.57
N PRO A 142 7.67 -9.72 -22.60
CA PRO A 142 7.25 -8.33 -22.57
C PRO A 142 6.21 -8.15 -21.46
N TYR A 143 6.64 -7.66 -20.30
CA TYR A 143 5.77 -7.33 -19.17
C TYR A 143 4.71 -6.31 -19.64
N SER A 144 3.46 -6.76 -19.68
CA SER A 144 2.36 -6.00 -20.25
C SER A 144 1.70 -5.11 -19.20
N LEU A 145 0.93 -4.11 -19.63
CA LEU A 145 0.13 -3.30 -18.70
C LEU A 145 -0.89 -4.16 -17.93
N GLU A 146 -1.34 -5.29 -18.49
CA GLU A 146 -2.26 -6.18 -17.78
C GLU A 146 -1.59 -6.81 -16.56
N ASP A 147 -0.34 -7.27 -16.73
CA ASP A 147 0.46 -7.85 -15.64
C ASP A 147 0.70 -6.81 -14.54
N VAL A 148 0.98 -5.55 -14.93
CA VAL A 148 1.10 -4.43 -13.98
C VAL A 148 -0.20 -4.23 -13.19
N LEU A 149 -1.36 -4.30 -13.85
CA LEU A 149 -2.66 -4.10 -13.21
C LEU A 149 -3.04 -5.26 -12.28
N ASP A 150 -2.68 -6.48 -12.64
CA ASP A 150 -2.85 -7.67 -11.79
C ASP A 150 -1.96 -7.57 -10.53
N ASP A 151 -0.71 -7.15 -10.69
CA ASP A 151 0.21 -6.95 -9.57
C ASP A 151 -0.27 -5.79 -8.67
N MET A 152 -0.71 -4.67 -9.26
CA MET A 152 -1.32 -3.57 -8.50
C MET A 152 -2.52 -4.04 -7.68
N ALA A 153 -3.45 -4.78 -8.31
CA ALA A 153 -4.64 -5.29 -7.63
C ALA A 153 -4.26 -6.19 -6.44
N THR A 154 -3.25 -7.05 -6.62
CA THR A 154 -2.75 -7.94 -5.57
C THR A 154 -2.24 -7.14 -4.35
N TYR A 155 -1.42 -6.11 -4.56
CA TYR A 155 -0.92 -5.30 -3.44
C TYR A 155 -2.02 -4.45 -2.79
N ILE A 156 -2.99 -3.95 -3.58
CA ILE A 156 -4.16 -3.24 -3.04
C ILE A 156 -5.00 -4.19 -2.18
N ASP A 157 -5.21 -5.44 -2.61
CA ASP A 157 -5.92 -6.46 -1.81
C ASP A 157 -5.20 -6.73 -0.49
N CYS A 158 -3.87 -6.87 -0.50
CA CYS A 158 -3.08 -6.99 0.72
C CYS A 158 -3.31 -5.80 1.68
N LEU A 159 -3.34 -4.57 1.15
CA LEU A 159 -3.59 -3.36 1.94
C LEU A 159 -5.02 -3.34 2.52
N MET A 160 -6.00 -3.80 1.76
CA MET A 160 -7.39 -3.92 2.20
C MET A 160 -7.53 -4.97 3.32
N ASP A 161 -6.82 -6.10 3.22
CA ASP A 161 -6.79 -7.12 4.27
C ASP A 161 -6.14 -6.59 5.56
N LEU A 162 -5.15 -5.70 5.43
CA LEU A 162 -4.51 -5.00 6.54
C LEU A 162 -5.44 -3.97 7.22
N SER A 163 -6.48 -3.47 6.54
CA SER A 163 -7.33 -2.38 7.05
C SER A 163 -7.90 -2.66 8.43
N LEU A 164 -8.35 -3.88 8.73
CA LEU A 164 -8.91 -4.21 10.04
C LEU A 164 -7.88 -4.05 11.18
N ALA A 165 -6.61 -4.40 10.92
CA ALA A 165 -5.54 -4.22 11.89
C ALA A 165 -5.17 -2.73 12.06
N LEU A 166 -5.20 -1.97 10.95
CA LEU A 166 -4.96 -0.53 10.95
C LEU A 166 -6.07 0.23 11.71
N GLU A 167 -7.33 -0.15 11.50
CA GLU A 167 -8.48 0.43 12.20
C GLU A 167 -8.40 0.20 13.71
N ASP A 168 -8.01 -1.00 14.16
CA ASP A 168 -7.80 -1.26 15.60
C ASP A 168 -6.69 -0.38 16.18
N ALA A 169 -5.58 -0.22 15.45
CA ALA A 169 -4.48 0.67 15.85
C ALA A 169 -4.93 2.14 15.94
N LEU A 170 -5.79 2.59 15.01
CA LEU A 170 -6.36 3.94 15.00
C LEU A 170 -7.39 4.16 16.13
N ALA A 171 -8.21 3.15 16.45
CA ALA A 171 -9.23 3.23 17.49
C ALA A 171 -8.64 3.17 18.91
N HIS A 172 -7.54 2.43 19.08
CA HIS A 172 -6.89 2.20 20.36
C HIS A 172 -5.43 2.62 20.32
N PRO A 173 -5.11 3.92 20.12
CA PRO A 173 -3.74 4.39 20.18
C PRO A 173 -3.23 4.10 21.59
N LYS A 174 -2.39 3.07 21.72
CA LYS A 174 -1.85 2.65 23.00
C LYS A 174 -1.03 3.80 23.53
N SER A 175 -1.61 4.57 24.45
CA SER A 175 -0.92 5.58 25.26
C SER A 175 0.01 4.89 26.26
N VAL A 176 0.90 4.03 25.78
CA VAL A 176 2.03 3.58 26.57
C VAL A 176 3.05 4.69 26.47
N ARG A 177 2.82 5.73 27.26
CA ARG A 177 3.90 6.58 27.73
C ARG A 177 4.81 5.62 28.49
N PHE A 178 5.83 5.08 27.82
CA PHE A 178 6.91 4.36 28.45
C PHE A 178 7.50 5.31 29.49
N LYS A 179 6.97 5.25 30.71
CA LYS A 179 7.60 5.83 31.87
C LYS A 179 8.72 4.84 32.13
N PRO A 180 9.99 5.18 31.88
CA PRO A 180 11.08 4.28 32.19
C PRO A 180 10.95 4.04 33.70
N THR A 181 10.51 2.84 34.08
CA THR A 181 10.69 2.39 35.43
C THR A 181 12.20 2.37 35.57
N VAL A 182 12.75 3.37 36.25
CA VAL A 182 14.15 3.40 36.65
C VAL A 182 14.35 2.12 37.45
N ILE A 183 14.86 1.09 36.79
CA ILE A 183 15.35 -0.10 37.45
C ILE A 183 16.59 0.40 38.15
N GLU A 184 16.47 0.71 39.44
CA GLU A 184 17.63 0.91 40.28
C GLU A 184 18.53 -0.32 40.09
N PRO A 185 19.80 -0.14 39.70
CA PRO A 185 20.68 -1.26 39.43
C PRO A 185 20.86 -2.06 40.72
N ILE A 186 20.25 -3.24 40.76
CA ILE A 186 20.58 -4.25 41.75
C ILE A 186 21.98 -4.70 41.39
N VAL A 187 22.95 -4.24 42.18
CA VAL A 187 24.34 -4.71 42.15
C VAL A 187 24.32 -6.18 42.59
N ILE A 188 24.20 -7.09 41.64
CA ILE A 188 24.40 -8.52 41.88
C ILE A 188 25.90 -8.78 41.72
N GLU A 189 26.53 -9.13 42.83
CA GLU A 189 27.92 -9.53 42.91
C GLU A 189 28.16 -10.77 42.01
N PRO A 190 29.18 -10.77 41.14
CA PRO A 190 29.44 -11.88 40.24
C PRO A 190 29.87 -13.10 41.06
N THR A 191 29.01 -14.12 41.11
CA THR A 191 29.37 -15.44 41.62
C THR A 191 29.91 -16.25 40.46
N ASP A 192 31.10 -16.81 40.63
CA ASP A 192 31.78 -17.65 39.64
C ASP A 192 30.92 -18.88 39.29
N ILE A 193 30.31 -18.87 38.10
CA ILE A 193 29.58 -20.01 37.55
C ILE A 193 30.55 -20.79 36.66
N GLU A 194 30.98 -21.93 37.17
CA GLU A 194 31.81 -22.91 36.47
C GLU A 194 31.02 -23.56 35.33
N LEU A 195 31.42 -23.26 34.10
CA LEU A 195 30.72 -23.63 32.87
C LEU A 195 31.14 -25.03 32.42
N ASN A 196 30.40 -26.06 32.86
CA ASN A 196 30.60 -27.43 32.41
C ASN A 196 30.09 -27.60 30.97
N HIS A 197 31.03 -27.67 30.02
CA HIS A 197 30.78 -28.01 28.62
C HIS A 197 30.25 -29.45 28.47
N VAL A 198 28.97 -29.59 28.15
CA VAL A 198 28.39 -30.85 27.64
C VAL A 198 28.17 -30.70 26.13
N ARG A 199 28.92 -31.47 25.35
CA ARG A 199 28.74 -31.61 23.90
C ARG A 199 27.41 -32.32 23.60
N PRO A 200 26.58 -31.84 22.66
CA PRO A 200 25.46 -32.62 22.15
C PRO A 200 25.97 -33.66 21.15
N ALA A 201 25.50 -34.89 21.31
CA ALA A 201 25.73 -35.98 20.37
C ALA A 201 24.83 -35.80 19.14
N VAL A 202 25.45 -35.89 17.97
CA VAL A 202 24.80 -35.97 16.65
C VAL A 202 24.01 -37.28 16.58
N GLY A 203 22.70 -37.17 16.40
CA GLY A 203 21.82 -38.29 16.09
C GLY A 203 21.30 -38.15 14.67
N ASP A 204 21.89 -38.89 13.74
CA ASP A 204 21.32 -39.12 12.41
C ASP A 204 20.03 -39.94 12.57
N SER A 205 18.92 -39.46 11.99
CA SER A 205 17.74 -40.29 11.77
C SER A 205 17.11 -40.00 10.41
N VAL A 206 17.34 -40.97 9.52
CA VAL A 206 16.63 -41.25 8.27
C VAL A 206 15.28 -41.88 8.59
N VAL A 207 14.24 -41.55 7.80
CA VAL A 207 13.03 -42.36 7.38
C VAL A 207 11.92 -41.35 7.03
N SER A 208 11.62 -41.07 5.75
CA SER A 208 10.81 -41.83 4.78
C SER A 208 9.34 -42.04 5.15
N SER A 209 8.39 -41.39 4.45
CA SER A 209 7.33 -42.05 3.65
C SER A 209 6.11 -41.15 3.37
N HIS A 210 5.76 -41.11 2.08
CA HIS A 210 4.43 -41.10 1.44
C HIS A 210 3.17 -40.67 2.23
N GLN A 211 2.40 -39.75 1.65
CA GLN A 211 1.01 -40.04 1.28
C GLN A 211 0.46 -39.03 0.26
N GLY A 212 0.03 -39.56 -0.88
CA GLY A 212 -0.77 -38.85 -1.87
C GLY A 212 -2.17 -38.63 -1.34
N ILE A 213 -2.69 -37.42 -1.57
CA ILE A 213 -4.07 -37.04 -1.28
C ILE A 213 -4.77 -36.91 -2.62
N ASP A 214 -5.65 -37.87 -2.89
CA ASP A 214 -6.64 -37.80 -3.96
C ASP A 214 -7.62 -36.67 -3.65
N VAL A 215 -7.76 -35.73 -4.58
CA VAL A 215 -8.76 -34.66 -4.53
C VAL A 215 -10.04 -35.13 -5.24
N PRO A 216 -11.22 -35.07 -4.62
CA PRO A 216 -12.47 -35.44 -5.27
C PRO A 216 -12.93 -34.41 -6.30
N GLU A 217 -13.35 -34.89 -7.48
CA GLU A 217 -14.12 -34.16 -8.49
C GLU A 217 -15.37 -33.53 -7.89
N LEU A 218 -15.43 -32.20 -7.91
CA LEU A 218 -16.64 -31.43 -7.62
C LEU A 218 -17.44 -31.23 -8.90
N SER A 219 -18.58 -31.90 -8.96
CA SER A 219 -19.57 -31.79 -10.03
C SER A 219 -20.23 -30.41 -10.02
N SER A 220 -20.30 -29.76 -11.19
CA SER A 220 -21.04 -28.52 -11.40
C SER A 220 -22.55 -28.73 -11.31
N PRO A 221 -23.31 -27.91 -10.56
CA PRO A 221 -24.73 -27.77 -10.77
C PRO A 221 -25.02 -26.73 -11.86
N ALA A 222 -25.75 -27.20 -12.85
CA ALA A 222 -26.34 -26.42 -13.91
C ALA A 222 -27.61 -25.68 -13.41
N TYR A 223 -27.90 -24.55 -14.07
CA TYR A 223 -29.22 -23.95 -14.26
C TYR A 223 -29.92 -23.20 -13.12
N GLY A 224 -30.26 -21.94 -13.44
CA GLY A 224 -31.59 -21.36 -13.19
C GLY A 224 -31.72 -20.44 -11.97
N ASP A 225 -31.69 -19.13 -12.18
CA ASP A 225 -32.93 -18.32 -12.29
C ASP A 225 -32.57 -16.82 -12.28
N ALA A 226 -33.00 -16.11 -13.32
CA ALA A 226 -32.89 -14.66 -13.39
C ALA A 226 -34.02 -14.04 -12.58
N ILE A 227 -33.74 -13.65 -11.34
CA ILE A 227 -34.66 -12.87 -10.50
C ILE A 227 -34.51 -11.41 -10.89
N SER A 228 -35.47 -10.90 -11.66
CA SER A 228 -35.57 -9.49 -12.02
C SER A 228 -36.20 -8.73 -10.85
N LEU A 229 -35.36 -8.11 -10.00
CA LEU A 229 -35.81 -7.21 -8.94
C LEU A 229 -35.96 -5.81 -9.52
N GLY A 230 -37.21 -5.42 -9.79
CA GLY A 230 -37.57 -4.03 -10.04
C GLY A 230 -37.49 -3.24 -8.75
N ILE A 231 -36.44 -2.44 -8.59
CA ILE A 231 -36.30 -1.48 -7.50
C ILE A 231 -36.99 -0.20 -7.96
N ASP A 232 -38.07 0.16 -7.27
CA ASP A 232 -38.84 1.39 -7.46
C ASP A 232 -38.07 2.55 -6.81
N ASP A 233 -37.47 3.39 -7.63
CA ASP A 233 -36.53 4.45 -7.24
C ASP A 233 -37.26 5.77 -7.01
N SER A 234 -38.15 5.80 -6.01
CA SER A 234 -38.90 7.01 -5.66
C SER A 234 -38.90 7.30 -4.16
N GLY A 235 -37.85 7.99 -3.72
CA GLY A 235 -37.93 8.87 -2.56
C GLY A 235 -36.93 8.59 -1.45
N LEU A 236 -35.72 9.16 -1.58
CA LEU A 236 -34.88 9.42 -0.42
C LEU A 236 -34.60 10.93 -0.29
N PRO A 237 -34.65 11.48 0.93
CA PRO A 237 -34.41 12.89 1.20
C PRO A 237 -32.94 13.23 0.98
N SER A 238 -32.70 14.33 0.27
CA SER A 238 -31.39 14.92 0.05
C SER A 238 -30.76 15.33 1.39
N PHE A 239 -29.83 14.53 1.91
CA PHE A 239 -28.95 14.94 2.99
C PHE A 239 -27.85 15.84 2.39
N GLN A 240 -27.99 17.16 2.59
CA GLN A 240 -26.88 18.08 2.41
C GLN A 240 -26.01 18.03 3.68
N ALA A 241 -25.04 17.12 3.69
CA ALA A 241 -23.95 17.18 4.65
C ALA A 241 -22.92 18.21 4.14
N THR A 242 -22.99 19.44 4.65
CA THR A 242 -21.89 20.41 4.52
C THR A 242 -20.78 20.02 5.48
N MET A 243 -19.88 19.12 5.06
CA MET A 243 -18.56 18.98 5.68
C MET A 243 -17.68 20.13 5.20
N TYR A 244 -17.21 20.95 6.14
CA TYR A 244 -16.10 21.85 5.94
C TYR A 244 -14.83 20.98 5.96
N ASP A 245 -14.29 20.67 4.79
CA ASP A 245 -13.09 19.84 4.68
C ASP A 245 -11.91 20.68 4.15
N PRO A 246 -10.86 20.92 4.96
CA PRO A 246 -9.68 21.65 4.52
C PRO A 246 -8.68 20.67 3.88
N TYR A 247 -8.77 20.50 2.56
CA TYR A 247 -7.91 19.72 1.63
C TYR A 247 -8.24 18.23 1.39
N PRO A 248 -8.07 17.73 0.14
CA PRO A 248 -8.43 18.37 -1.12
C PRO A 248 -9.51 17.54 -1.84
N SER A 249 -10.61 18.22 -2.17
CA SER A 249 -11.61 17.78 -3.15
C SER A 249 -11.04 17.51 -4.56
N TYR A 250 -9.72 17.66 -4.75
CA TYR A 250 -9.04 17.44 -6.01
C TYR A 250 -9.12 15.98 -6.44
N TRP A 251 -8.82 15.04 -5.54
CA TRP A 251 -8.81 13.62 -5.89
C TRP A 251 -10.19 13.10 -6.26
N TYR A 252 -11.21 13.43 -5.46
CA TYR A 252 -12.60 13.15 -5.82
C TYR A 252 -12.98 13.78 -7.17
N GLN A 253 -12.62 15.04 -7.44
CA GLN A 253 -12.94 15.66 -8.72
C GLN A 253 -12.18 15.06 -9.90
N VAL A 254 -10.96 14.58 -9.70
CA VAL A 254 -10.14 13.95 -10.72
C VAL A 254 -10.63 12.54 -11.01
N LEU A 255 -10.92 11.77 -9.97
CA LEU A 255 -11.42 10.39 -10.05
C LEU A 255 -12.90 10.29 -10.40
N THR A 256 -13.70 11.35 -10.34
CA THR A 256 -15.13 11.31 -10.74
C THR A 256 -15.42 11.91 -12.11
N ARG A 257 -14.44 12.51 -12.79
CA ARG A 257 -14.65 13.12 -14.11
C ARG A 257 -14.90 12.07 -15.19
N PRO A 258 -15.93 12.25 -16.06
CA PRO A 258 -16.14 11.39 -17.21
C PRO A 258 -14.96 11.48 -18.20
N LEU A 259 -14.47 10.33 -18.68
CA LEU A 259 -13.37 10.23 -19.66
C LEU A 259 -13.66 10.99 -20.97
N GLU A 260 -14.93 11.17 -21.31
CA GLU A 260 -15.42 11.87 -22.50
C GLU A 260 -14.92 13.33 -22.62
N LEU A 261 -14.58 13.99 -21.50
CA LEU A 261 -14.15 15.39 -21.51
C LEU A 261 -12.65 15.58 -21.84
N TYR A 262 -11.87 14.51 -21.89
CA TYR A 262 -10.43 14.58 -22.20
C TYR A 262 -10.11 14.31 -23.67
N SER A 263 -11.09 13.87 -24.48
CA SER A 263 -10.87 13.52 -25.89
C SER A 263 -11.07 14.70 -26.87
N THR A 264 -11.51 15.88 -26.41
CA THR A 264 -11.99 16.95 -27.31
C THR A 264 -10.99 18.05 -27.68
N VAL A 265 -9.69 17.95 -27.36
CA VAL A 265 -8.71 18.99 -27.74
C VAL A 265 -7.44 18.37 -28.32
N LEU A 266 -7.54 17.78 -29.51
CA LEU A 266 -6.40 17.71 -30.43
C LEU A 266 -6.72 18.58 -31.64
N PRO A 267 -5.98 19.68 -31.89
CA PRO A 267 -6.13 20.42 -33.13
C PRO A 267 -5.70 19.51 -34.28
N ARG A 268 -6.63 19.20 -35.18
CA ARG A 268 -6.29 18.65 -36.50
C ARG A 268 -5.44 19.69 -37.22
N SER A 269 -4.12 19.51 -37.20
CA SER A 269 -3.22 20.21 -38.10
C SER A 269 -3.53 19.78 -39.52
N ALA A 270 -3.95 20.75 -40.34
CA ALA A 270 -4.04 20.64 -41.79
C ALA A 270 -2.68 20.97 -42.43
#